data_AF-A0A7D7LX55-F1
#
_entry.id   AF-A0A7D7LX55-F1
#
_cell.length_a   1.000
_cell.length_b   1.000
_cell.length_c   1.000
_cell.angle_alpha   90.00
_cell.angle_beta   90.00
_cell.angle_gamma   90.00
#
_symmetry.space_group_name_H-M   'P 1'
#
loop_
_entity.id
_entity.type
_entity.pdbx_description
1 polymer ?
#
loop_
_entity_poly.entity_id
_entity_poly.type
_entity_poly.pdbx_seq_one_letter_code
_entity_poly.pdbx_strand_id
1 'polypeptide(L)'
;MTRTFDAATWGTDLRAVGADIVAGEISLREESLHRKIAFYLDADGLPVCQSLCPSSAWFPTLVTRMTAVTVAHGRAVVAVDAVLPLHSSVLDVAFPGTELAGAQSADITVVDLSRHRRTLHAELPRHLVVTGTIALALSPVCAHPEKWTRSGDAHVATT
;
A
#
# COMPACT_ATOMS: atom_id res chain seq x y z
N MET A 1 -9.65 -1.92 19.15
CA MET A 1 -8.40 -1.18 18.92
C MET A 1 -8.45 -0.64 17.51
N THR A 2 -8.22 0.66 17.33
CA THR A 2 -8.08 1.27 16.01
C THR A 2 -6.60 1.15 15.64
N ARG A 3 -6.29 0.42 14.56
CA ARG A 3 -4.93 0.36 14.04
C ARG A 3 -4.54 1.74 13.51
N THR A 4 -3.37 2.22 13.90
CA THR A 4 -2.82 3.48 13.42
C THR A 4 -1.76 3.18 12.37
N PHE A 5 -1.80 3.90 11.25
CA PHE A 5 -0.81 3.80 10.17
C PHE A 5 0.18 4.97 10.31
N ASP A 6 1.44 4.66 10.60
CA ASP A 6 2.47 5.68 10.79
C ASP A 6 2.92 6.29 9.45
N ALA A 7 2.85 7.61 9.34
CA ALA A 7 3.26 8.35 8.15
C ALA A 7 4.73 8.13 7.78
N ALA A 8 5.63 7.80 8.72
CA ALA A 8 7.01 7.49 8.37
C ALA A 8 7.14 6.21 7.52
N THR A 9 6.20 5.27 7.70
CA THR A 9 6.12 4.01 6.95
C THR A 9 5.32 4.18 5.66
N TRP A 10 4.18 4.87 5.72
CA TRP A 10 3.24 5.00 4.61
C TRP A 10 3.48 6.25 3.73
N GLY A 11 4.39 7.14 4.12
CA GLY A 11 4.70 8.39 3.39
C GLY A 11 3.60 9.46 3.44
N THR A 12 2.43 9.12 3.97
CA THR A 12 1.28 10.00 4.17
C THR A 12 0.43 9.48 5.34
N ASP A 13 -0.41 10.35 5.90
CA ASP A 13 -1.32 10.01 7.00
C ASP A 13 -2.47 9.13 6.48
N LEU A 14 -2.47 7.85 6.86
CA LEU A 14 -3.60 6.95 6.60
C LEU A 14 -4.43 6.73 7.86
N ARG A 15 -5.75 6.72 7.70
CA ARG A 15 -6.69 6.54 8.82
C ARG A 15 -7.73 5.49 8.48
N ALA A 16 -8.02 4.62 9.44
CA ALA A 16 -9.17 3.74 9.34
C ALA A 16 -10.45 4.53 9.68
N VAL A 17 -11.41 4.57 8.75
CA VAL A 17 -12.73 5.20 8.93
C VAL A 17 -13.80 4.16 8.64
N GLY A 18 -14.40 3.60 9.70
CA GLY A 18 -15.36 2.51 9.59
C GLY A 18 -14.75 1.27 8.93
N ALA A 19 -15.21 0.98 7.71
CA ALA A 19 -14.78 -0.17 6.91
C ALA A 19 -13.73 0.20 5.84
N ASP A 20 -13.20 1.42 5.88
CA ASP A 20 -12.36 1.95 4.84
C ASP A 20 -11.05 2.50 5.40
N ILE A 21 -10.10 2.74 4.50
CA ILE A 21 -8.88 3.46 4.78
C ILE A 21 -8.91 4.71 3.93
N VAL A 22 -8.63 5.85 4.57
CA VAL A 22 -8.59 7.15 3.90
C VAL A 22 -7.20 7.76 3.97
N ALA A 23 -6.81 8.46 2.91
CA ALA A 23 -5.67 9.36 2.86
C ALA A 23 -6.20 10.80 2.82
N GLY A 24 -6.16 11.49 3.96
CA GLY A 24 -6.96 12.71 4.14
C GLY A 24 -8.45 12.44 3.97
N GLU A 25 -9.07 13.04 2.96
CA GLU A 25 -10.49 12.85 2.62
C GLU A 25 -10.72 11.80 1.51
N ILE A 26 -9.66 11.19 0.97
CA ILE A 26 -9.75 10.25 -0.16
C ILE A 26 -9.97 8.84 0.37
N SER A 27 -11.13 8.26 0.04
CA SER A 27 -11.40 6.83 0.21
C SER A 27 -10.52 5.99 -0.71
N LEU A 28 -9.65 5.17 -0.14
CA LEU A 28 -8.82 4.26 -0.94
C LEU A 28 -9.67 3.22 -1.65
N ARG A 29 -10.75 2.77 -1.00
CA ARG A 29 -11.69 1.81 -1.59
C ARG A 29 -12.39 2.40 -2.80
N GLU A 30 -13.04 3.55 -2.66
CA GLU A 30 -13.73 4.21 -3.78
C GLU A 30 -12.75 4.54 -4.91
N GLU A 31 -11.59 5.11 -4.59
CA GLU A 31 -10.60 5.47 -5.61
C GLU A 31 -10.11 4.23 -6.39
N SER A 32 -9.89 3.10 -5.70
CA SER A 32 -9.51 1.84 -6.35
C SER A 32 -10.60 1.22 -7.24
N LEU A 33 -11.88 1.53 -6.97
CA LEU A 33 -13.01 1.09 -7.80
C LEU A 33 -13.17 1.98 -9.03
N HIS A 34 -12.87 3.27 -8.91
CA HIS A 34 -12.91 4.21 -10.03
C HIS A 34 -11.77 3.99 -11.03
N ARG A 35 -10.60 3.52 -10.55
CA ARG A 35 -9.42 3.30 -11.39
C ARG A 35 -9.37 1.89 -11.97
N LYS A 36 -8.95 1.79 -13.23
CA LYS A 36 -8.72 0.51 -13.91
C LYS A 36 -7.37 -0.15 -13.55
N ILE A 37 -6.49 0.58 -12.86
CA ILE A 37 -5.10 0.21 -12.59
C ILE A 37 -4.72 0.66 -11.17
N ALA A 38 -3.67 0.05 -10.62
CA ALA A 38 -3.09 0.44 -9.35
C ALA A 38 -2.55 1.88 -9.37
N PHE A 39 -2.47 2.49 -8.19
CA PHE A 39 -2.01 3.86 -8.02
C PHE A 39 -1.16 3.98 -6.75
N TYR A 40 -0.19 4.88 -6.81
CA TYR A 40 0.58 5.30 -5.64
C TYR A 40 -0.14 6.44 -4.90
N LEU A 41 0.22 6.66 -3.65
CA LEU A 41 -0.07 7.92 -2.96
C LEU A 41 1.20 8.77 -2.93
N ASP A 42 1.06 10.05 -3.28
CA ASP A 42 2.11 11.04 -3.03
C ASP A 42 2.15 11.48 -1.55
N ALA A 43 3.05 12.42 -1.23
CA ALA A 43 3.22 12.94 0.12
C ALA A 43 1.96 13.64 0.66
N ASP A 44 1.11 14.17 -0.23
CA ASP A 44 -0.14 14.83 0.11
C ASP A 44 -1.32 13.83 0.18
N GLY A 45 -1.05 12.54 -0.04
CA GLY A 45 -2.07 11.49 -0.05
C GLY A 45 -2.88 11.44 -1.34
N LEU A 46 -2.44 12.12 -2.39
CA LEU A 46 -3.16 12.17 -3.67
C LEU A 46 -2.79 10.96 -4.55
N PRO A 47 -3.76 10.40 -5.29
CA PRO A 47 -3.54 9.23 -6.13
C PRO A 47 -2.73 9.57 -7.39
N VAL A 48 -1.59 8.93 -7.55
CA VAL A 48 -0.72 9.01 -8.73
C VAL A 48 -0.77 7.69 -9.50
N CYS A 49 -1.11 7.76 -10.79
CA CYS A 49 -1.24 6.59 -11.65
C CYS A 49 0.08 5.81 -11.77
N GLN A 50 0.10 4.52 -11.38
CA GLN A 50 1.32 3.71 -11.41
C GLN A 50 1.96 3.63 -12.80
N SER A 51 1.15 3.48 -13.85
CA SER A 51 1.61 3.32 -15.23
C SER A 51 2.24 4.59 -15.83
N LEU A 52 1.95 5.76 -15.23
CA LEU A 52 2.43 7.06 -15.68
C LEU A 52 3.58 7.59 -14.82
N CYS A 53 3.95 6.89 -13.75
CA CYS A 53 5.03 7.30 -12.87
C CYS A 53 6.41 7.13 -13.55
N PRO A 54 7.29 8.14 -13.46
CA PRO A 54 8.69 7.97 -13.83
C PRO A 54 9.34 6.87 -12.98
N SER A 55 10.23 6.08 -13.59
CA SER A 55 10.96 5.01 -12.87
C SER A 55 11.91 5.53 -11.79
N SER A 56 12.24 6.83 -11.81
CA SER A 56 13.06 7.50 -10.81
C SER A 56 12.27 7.98 -9.59
N ALA A 57 10.94 8.09 -9.70
CA ALA A 57 10.10 8.58 -8.61
C ALA A 57 9.80 7.46 -7.61
N TRP A 58 10.00 7.75 -6.33
CA TRP A 58 9.72 6.81 -5.25
C TRP A 58 8.45 7.19 -4.49
N PHE A 59 7.52 6.24 -4.39
CA PHE A 59 6.28 6.38 -3.63
C PHE A 59 6.17 5.31 -2.55
N PRO A 60 6.05 5.67 -1.27
CA PRO A 60 5.99 4.72 -0.16
C PRO A 60 4.69 3.92 -0.07
N THR A 61 3.60 4.36 -0.70
CA THR A 61 2.31 3.63 -0.63
C THR A 61 1.81 3.29 -2.01
N LEU A 62 1.52 2.01 -2.24
CA LEU A 62 0.82 1.51 -3.42
C LEU A 62 -0.55 0.98 -3.02
N VAL A 63 -1.58 1.40 -3.73
CA VAL A 63 -2.95 0.91 -3.59
C VAL A 63 -3.34 0.15 -4.83
N THR A 64 -3.86 -1.06 -4.63
CA THR A 64 -4.27 -1.97 -5.69
C THR A 64 -5.45 -2.82 -5.23
N ARG A 65 -5.90 -3.74 -6.08
CA ARG A 65 -6.95 -4.71 -5.77
C ARG A 65 -6.34 -6.08 -5.60
N MET A 66 -6.92 -6.84 -4.69
CA MET A 66 -6.67 -8.28 -4.63
C MET A 66 -7.33 -8.94 -5.86
N THR A 67 -6.72 -10.04 -6.32
CA THR A 67 -7.23 -10.85 -7.44
C THR A 67 -7.40 -12.31 -7.05
N ALA A 68 -6.67 -12.76 -6.04
CA ALA A 68 -6.87 -14.03 -5.38
C ALA A 68 -6.39 -13.94 -3.93
N VAL A 69 -7.05 -14.69 -3.05
CA VAL A 69 -6.69 -14.80 -1.64
C VAL A 69 -6.78 -16.27 -1.25
N THR A 70 -5.76 -16.76 -0.59
CA THR A 70 -5.77 -18.08 0.05
C THR A 70 -5.28 -17.92 1.48
N VAL A 71 -6.14 -18.26 2.44
CA VAL A 71 -5.79 -18.23 3.87
C VAL A 71 -5.80 -19.65 4.40
N ALA A 72 -4.68 -20.10 4.97
CA ALA A 72 -4.55 -21.42 5.56
C ALA A 72 -3.47 -21.42 6.65
N HIS A 73 -3.75 -22.07 7.79
CA HIS A 73 -2.77 -22.33 8.85
C HIS A 73 -1.97 -21.10 9.32
N GLY A 74 -2.63 -19.96 9.55
CA GLY A 74 -1.95 -18.73 10.00
C GLY A 74 -1.10 -18.05 8.92
N ARG A 75 -1.32 -18.41 7.64
CA ARG A 75 -0.68 -17.78 6.49
C ARG A 75 -1.73 -17.31 5.49
N ALA A 76 -1.45 -16.19 4.85
CA ALA A 76 -2.23 -15.70 3.72
C ALA A 76 -1.34 -15.55 2.48
N VAL A 77 -1.85 -15.94 1.33
CA VAL A 77 -1.28 -15.61 0.03
C VAL A 77 -2.27 -14.72 -0.69
N VAL A 78 -1.86 -13.50 -1.00
CA VAL A 78 -2.68 -12.46 -1.60
C VAL A 78 -2.08 -12.09 -2.95
N ALA A 79 -2.75 -12.47 -4.03
CA ALA A 79 -2.39 -12.00 -5.37
C ALA A 79 -3.00 -10.61 -5.60
N VAL A 80 -2.25 -9.71 -6.22
CA VAL A 80 -2.67 -8.33 -6.46
C VAL A 80 -2.62 -7.93 -7.94
N ASP A 81 -3.47 -6.99 -8.31
CA ASP A 81 -3.57 -6.40 -9.66
C ASP A 81 -2.56 -5.26 -9.86
N ALA A 82 -1.30 -5.54 -9.57
CA ALA A 82 -0.19 -4.59 -9.71
C ALA A 82 1.12 -5.31 -9.96
N VAL A 83 2.07 -4.63 -10.60
CA VAL A 83 3.49 -5.02 -10.59
C VAL A 83 4.17 -4.25 -9.47
N LEU A 84 4.93 -4.92 -8.60
CA LEU A 84 5.68 -4.24 -7.55
C LEU A 84 7.07 -3.83 -8.08
N PRO A 85 7.60 -2.63 -7.72
CA PRO A 85 8.94 -2.23 -8.13
C PRO A 85 9.98 -3.24 -7.66
N LEU A 86 10.81 -3.81 -8.54
CA LEU A 86 11.73 -4.93 -8.20
C LEU A 86 12.59 -4.67 -6.96
N HIS A 87 13.10 -3.45 -6.81
CA HIS A 87 14.00 -3.04 -5.72
C HIS A 87 13.25 -2.51 -4.49
N SER A 88 12.07 -3.05 -4.18
CA SER A 88 11.32 -2.69 -2.98
C SER A 88 10.99 -3.87 -2.08
N SER A 89 10.96 -3.59 -0.78
CA SER A 89 10.36 -4.47 0.24
C SER A 89 8.95 -3.99 0.55
N VAL A 90 8.12 -4.88 1.10
CA VAL A 90 6.82 -4.51 1.68
C VAL A 90 7.03 -4.44 3.18
N LEU A 91 6.83 -3.26 3.76
CA LEU A 91 6.97 -3.02 5.21
C LEU A 91 5.70 -3.37 5.96
N ASP A 92 4.56 -3.02 5.37
CA ASP A 92 3.25 -3.17 6.01
C ASP A 92 2.15 -3.33 4.95
N VAL A 93 1.00 -3.85 5.37
CA VAL A 93 -0.20 -3.99 4.55
C VAL A 93 -1.43 -3.51 5.29
N ALA A 94 -2.33 -2.88 4.54
CA ALA A 94 -3.57 -2.38 5.06
C ALA A 94 -4.73 -2.83 4.17
N PHE A 95 -5.77 -3.36 4.81
CA PHE A 95 -6.95 -3.89 4.15
C PHE A 95 -8.15 -3.00 4.51
N PRO A 96 -8.70 -2.23 3.56
CA PRO A 96 -10.04 -1.66 3.70
C PRO A 96 -11.05 -2.79 3.94
N GLY A 97 -11.72 -2.73 5.08
CA GLY A 97 -12.78 -3.63 5.49
C GLY A 97 -13.20 -3.39 6.93
N THR A 98 -14.37 -3.89 7.31
CA THR A 98 -14.70 -4.06 8.74
C THR A 98 -13.92 -5.25 9.29
N GLU A 99 -13.67 -5.28 10.61
CA GLU A 99 -13.06 -6.41 11.36
C GLU A 99 -11.55 -6.39 11.63
N LEU A 100 -10.91 -5.21 11.71
CA LEU A 100 -9.67 -5.13 12.51
C LEU A 100 -9.91 -5.54 13.98
N ALA A 101 -11.14 -5.41 14.47
CA ALA A 101 -11.60 -6.00 15.72
C ALA A 101 -11.73 -7.54 15.60
N GLY A 102 -10.59 -8.22 15.58
CA GLY A 102 -10.52 -9.68 15.39
C GLY A 102 -9.37 -10.14 14.48
N ALA A 103 -8.63 -9.19 13.89
CA ALA A 103 -7.46 -9.48 13.08
C ALA A 103 -6.45 -10.34 13.85
N GLN A 104 -5.80 -11.26 13.14
CA GLN A 104 -4.76 -12.12 13.67
C GLN A 104 -3.44 -11.78 12.98
N SER A 105 -2.34 -11.77 13.71
CA SER A 105 -1.01 -11.66 13.10
C SER A 105 -0.71 -12.96 12.35
N ALA A 106 -0.35 -12.83 11.08
CA ALA A 106 -0.10 -13.95 10.17
C ALA A 106 1.05 -13.63 9.22
N ASP A 107 1.64 -14.67 8.64
CA ASP A 107 2.56 -14.46 7.52
C ASP A 107 1.74 -14.20 6.25
N ILE A 108 1.85 -12.99 5.71
CA ILE A 108 1.15 -12.57 4.50
C ILE A 108 2.16 -12.56 3.36
N THR A 109 1.87 -13.30 2.29
CA THR A 109 2.67 -13.31 1.07
C THR A 109 1.90 -12.58 -0.03
N VAL A 110 2.42 -11.43 -0.44
CA VAL A 110 1.92 -10.67 -1.58
C VAL A 110 2.53 -11.23 -2.86
N VAL A 111 1.70 -11.54 -3.85
CA VAL A 111 2.10 -12.03 -5.17
C VAL A 111 1.67 -11.01 -6.23
N ASP A 112 2.63 -10.41 -6.92
CA ASP A 112 2.37 -9.41 -7.95
C ASP A 112 2.04 -10.05 -9.32
N LEU A 113 1.68 -9.22 -10.32
CA LEU A 113 1.40 -9.68 -11.68
C LEU A 113 2.60 -10.34 -12.37
N SER A 114 3.83 -10.00 -11.94
CA SER A 114 5.07 -10.63 -12.41
C SER A 114 5.41 -11.92 -11.65
N ARG A 115 4.53 -12.37 -10.74
CA ARG A 115 4.68 -13.56 -9.90
C ARG A 115 5.78 -13.45 -8.84
N HIS A 116 6.31 -12.25 -8.62
CA HIS A 116 7.22 -12.01 -7.51
C HIS A 116 6.48 -12.13 -6.19
N ARG A 117 7.17 -12.66 -5.19
CA ARG A 117 6.60 -12.95 -3.87
C ARG A 117 7.32 -12.14 -2.81
N ARG A 118 6.55 -11.52 -1.92
CA ARG A 118 7.06 -10.79 -0.76
C ARG A 118 6.27 -11.16 0.45
N THR A 119 6.95 -11.66 1.46
CA THR A 119 6.32 -12.12 2.70
C THR A 119 6.64 -11.15 3.81
N LEU A 120 5.61 -10.76 4.57
CA LEU A 120 5.72 -9.96 5.78
C LEU A 120 4.86 -10.57 6.88
N HIS A 121 5.18 -10.23 8.13
CA HIS A 121 4.36 -10.60 9.28
C HIS A 121 3.51 -9.39 9.68
N ALA A 122 2.19 -9.48 9.50
CA ALA A 122 1.28 -8.35 9.70
C ALA A 122 -0.12 -8.82 10.12
N GLU A 123 -0.98 -7.87 10.48
CA GLU A 123 -2.36 -8.14 10.84
C GLU A 123 -3.20 -8.51 9.61
N LEU A 124 -3.90 -9.64 9.71
CA LEU A 124 -4.81 -10.16 8.70
C LEU A 124 -6.26 -10.12 9.22
N PRO A 125 -7.20 -9.45 8.53
CA PRO A 125 -8.62 -9.54 8.85
C PRO A 125 -9.13 -10.98 8.79
N ARG A 126 -10.11 -11.33 9.64
CA ARG A 126 -10.68 -12.70 9.69
C ARG A 126 -11.33 -13.11 8.37
N HIS A 127 -11.90 -12.13 7.66
CA HIS A 127 -12.58 -12.34 6.39
C HIS A 127 -11.98 -11.44 5.32
N LEU A 128 -11.02 -11.97 4.56
CA LEU A 128 -10.41 -11.28 3.44
C LEU A 128 -11.15 -11.63 2.13
N VAL A 129 -11.64 -10.61 1.42
CA VAL A 129 -12.44 -10.77 0.20
C VAL A 129 -11.58 -10.52 -1.04
N VAL A 130 -11.63 -11.45 -2.00
CA VAL A 130 -10.77 -11.48 -3.20
C VAL A 130 -10.88 -10.25 -4.09
N THR A 131 -11.97 -9.49 -4.03
CA THR A 131 -12.16 -8.26 -4.83
C THR A 131 -11.91 -6.98 -4.02
N GLY A 132 -11.35 -7.10 -2.82
CA GLY A 132 -11.08 -5.98 -1.93
C GLY A 132 -9.85 -5.18 -2.36
N THR A 133 -9.88 -3.89 -2.02
CA THR A 133 -8.72 -3.01 -2.07
C THR A 133 -7.66 -3.49 -1.08
N ILE A 134 -6.38 -3.25 -1.39
CA ILE A 134 -5.26 -3.42 -0.48
C ILE A 134 -4.28 -2.27 -0.68
N ALA A 135 -3.78 -1.72 0.41
CA ALA A 135 -2.68 -0.78 0.40
C ALA A 135 -1.41 -1.47 0.93
N LEU A 136 -0.28 -1.19 0.30
CA LEU A 136 1.03 -1.75 0.60
C LEU A 136 1.99 -0.61 0.93
N ALA A 137 2.62 -0.66 2.10
CA ALA A 137 3.75 0.20 2.43
C ALA A 137 5.03 -0.39 1.84
N LEU A 138 5.73 0.42 1.04
CA LEU A 138 6.91 0.04 0.29
C LEU A 138 8.13 0.77 0.85
N SER A 139 9.26 0.08 0.85
CA SER A 139 10.57 0.69 1.15
C SER A 139 11.61 0.28 0.10
N PRO A 140 12.53 1.17 -0.31
CA PRO A 140 13.55 0.81 -1.27
C PRO A 140 14.61 -0.08 -0.59
N VAL A 141 15.02 -1.16 -1.27
CA VAL A 141 16.01 -2.12 -0.75
C VAL A 141 17.44 -1.64 -1.00
N CYS A 142 17.63 -0.84 -2.05
CA CYS A 142 18.89 -0.16 -2.34
C CYS A 142 18.70 1.34 -2.09
N ALA A 143 19.78 2.06 -1.79
CA ALA A 143 19.75 3.51 -1.74
C ALA A 143 19.31 4.04 -3.12
N HIS A 144 18.07 4.50 -3.22
CA HIS A 144 17.57 5.20 -4.41
C HIS A 144 17.75 6.71 -4.19
N PRO A 145 18.11 7.47 -5.23
CA PRO A 145 18.27 8.91 -5.14
C PRO A 145 16.89 9.52 -4.92
N GLU A 146 16.74 10.24 -3.81
CA GLU A 146 15.63 11.13 -3.46
C GLU A 146 14.24 10.44 -3.31
N LYS A 147 13.75 10.42 -2.05
CA LYS A 147 12.31 10.32 -1.82
C LYS A 147 11.64 11.46 -2.61
N TRP A 148 10.53 11.19 -3.32
CA TRP A 148 9.74 12.26 -3.92
C TRP A 148 9.30 13.23 -2.81
N THR A 149 9.97 14.37 -2.74
CA THR A 149 9.58 15.53 -1.94
C THR A 149 8.75 16.44 -2.84
N ARG A 150 7.83 17.21 -2.23
CA ARG A 150 6.95 18.14 -2.96
C ARG A 150 7.73 18.91 -4.02
N SER A 151 7.09 19.14 -5.18
CA SER A 151 7.58 20.05 -6.24
C SER A 151 7.66 21.54 -5.79
N GLY A 152 7.77 21.83 -4.49
CA GLY A 152 7.93 23.15 -3.89
C GLY A 152 9.09 23.27 -2.89
N ASP A 153 9.76 22.18 -2.51
CA ASP A 153 10.91 22.22 -1.56
C ASP A 153 12.27 22.37 -2.26
N ALA A 154 12.29 22.44 -3.59
CA ALA A 154 13.49 22.68 -4.38
C ALA A 154 13.88 24.17 -4.38
N HIS A 155 14.13 24.76 -3.21
CA HIS A 155 14.95 25.98 -3.05
C HIS A 155 15.24 26.25 -1.58
N VAL A 156 16.32 25.68 -1.03
CA VAL A 156 17.35 26.41 -0.25
C VAL A 156 18.62 25.54 -0.26
N ALA A 157 19.46 25.71 -1.27
CA ALA A 157 20.89 25.44 -1.12
C ALA A 157 21.56 26.80 -1.03
N THR A 158 21.74 27.31 0.20
CA THR A 158 22.49 28.53 0.46
C THR A 158 23.98 28.23 0.30
N THR A 159 24.62 29.12 -0.44
CA THR A 159 26.05 29.35 -0.66
C THR A 159 26.95 29.13 0.55
#